data_AF-A0A368FV19-F1
#
_entry.id   AF-A0A368FV19-F1
#
_cell.length_a   1.000
_cell.length_b   1.000
_cell.length_c   1.000
_cell.angle_alpha   90.00
_cell.angle_beta   90.00
_cell.angle_gamma   90.00
#
_symmetry.space_group_name_H-M   'P 1'
#
loop_
_entity.id
_entity.type
_entity.pdbx_description
1 polymer ?
#
loop_
_entity_poly.entity_id
_entity_poly.type
_entity_poly.pdbx_seq_one_letter_code
_entity_poly.pdbx_strand_id
1 'polypeptide(L)' 'MASIVRQSKFRHVYCKPVKHEQCMSDIRVTEITWDSLFCSVNPKFVAFITKGAGGPFMVIPINKVGLILLIF' A
#
# COMPACT_ATOMS: atom_id res chain seq x y z
N MET A 1 -41.20 -17.20 10.37
CA MET A 1 -39.79 -17.03 10.76
C MET A 1 -39.07 -16.33 9.61
N ALA A 2 -39.00 -15.00 9.64
CA ALA A 2 -38.34 -14.26 8.57
C ALA A 2 -36.87 -14.71 8.48
N SER A 3 -36.37 -14.95 7.27
CA SER A 3 -34.93 -15.16 7.05
C SER A 3 -34.23 -13.83 7.35
N ILE A 4 -33.91 -13.64 8.63
CA ILE A 4 -33.50 -12.37 9.26
C ILE A 4 -32.12 -11.89 8.80
N VAL A 5 -31.49 -12.61 7.87
CA VAL A 5 -30.16 -12.30 7.39
C VAL A 5 -30.04 -12.56 5.89
N ARG A 6 -29.74 -11.51 5.10
CA ARG A 6 -29.29 -11.68 3.73
C ARG A 6 -28.03 -12.55 3.74
N GLN A 7 -28.09 -13.69 3.07
CA GLN A 7 -26.93 -14.57 2.91
C GLN A 7 -25.88 -13.84 2.06
N SER A 8 -24.68 -13.72 2.60
CA SER A 8 -23.51 -13.20 1.89
C SER A 8 -22.32 -14.06 2.25
N LYS A 9 -21.60 -14.54 1.22
CA LYS A 9 -20.33 -15.27 1.41
C LYS A 9 -19.23 -14.37 2.00
N PHE A 10 -19.42 -13.05 1.96
CA PHE A 10 -18.45 -12.06 2.45
C PHE A 10 -18.73 -11.55 3.87
N ARG A 11 -19.71 -12.14 4.57
CA ARG A 11 -20.16 -11.69 5.91
C ARG A 11 -19.03 -11.68 6.95
N HIS A 12 -17.98 -12.45 6.74
CA HIS A 12 -16.84 -12.58 7.65
C HIS A 12 -15.50 -12.18 7.00
N VAL A 13 -15.52 -11.41 5.91
CA VAL A 13 -14.29 -10.86 5.32
C VAL A 13 -13.76 -9.76 6.21
N TYR A 14 -12.49 -9.87 6.60
CA TYR A 14 -11.76 -8.82 7.31
C TYR A 14 -10.32 -8.76 6.82
N CYS A 15 -9.71 -7.59 6.92
CA CYS A 15 -8.31 -7.40 6.60
C CYS A 15 -7.45 -7.73 7.82
N LYS A 16 -6.42 -8.56 7.63
CA LYS A 16 -5.38 -8.78 8.64
C LYS A 16 -4.15 -7.95 8.23
N PRO A 17 -3.79 -6.89 8.97
CA PRO A 17 -2.58 -6.14 8.66
C PRO A 17 -1.34 -7.02 8.86
N VAL A 18 -0.33 -6.81 8.04
CA VAL A 18 0.98 -7.45 8.21
C VAL A 18 1.71 -6.87 9.41
N LYS A 19 2.66 -7.62 9.97
CA LYS A 19 3.49 -7.11 11.08
C LYS A 19 4.40 -5.99 10.58
N HIS A 20 4.77 -5.07 11.47
CA HIS A 20 5.64 -3.93 11.13
C HIS A 20 6.99 -4.35 10.52
N GLU A 21 7.57 -5.47 10.98
CA GLU A 21 8.78 -6.08 10.43
C GLU A 21 8.66 -6.53 8.96
N GLN A 22 7.44 -6.74 8.47
CA GLN A 22 7.13 -7.06 7.08
C GLN A 22 6.61 -5.86 6.29
N CYS A 23 6.52 -4.68 6.93
CA CYS A 23 6.15 -3.44 6.26
C CYS A 23 7.36 -2.82 5.56
N MET A 24 7.05 -2.07 4.51
CA MET A 24 7.96 -1.12 3.89
C MET A 24 7.94 0.18 4.70
N SER A 25 9.07 0.54 5.30
CA SER A 25 9.20 1.71 6.19
C SER A 25 10.19 2.74 5.63
N ASP A 26 10.07 3.99 6.10
CA ASP A 26 10.89 5.15 5.68
C ASP A 26 10.66 5.64 4.23
N ILE A 27 9.45 5.41 3.67
CA ILE A 27 9.08 5.94 2.35
C ILE A 27 8.58 7.38 2.48
N ARG A 28 9.28 8.33 1.85
CA ARG A 28 8.89 9.74 1.77
C ARG A 28 7.81 9.99 0.71
N VAL A 29 6.58 9.58 0.99
CA VAL A 29 5.41 9.78 0.10
C VAL A 29 5.12 11.28 -0.08
N THR A 30 4.68 11.65 -1.28
CA THR A 30 4.28 13.02 -1.63
C THR A 30 3.25 13.61 -0.65
N GLU A 31 3.39 14.91 -0.34
CA GLU A 31 2.43 15.70 0.45
C GLU A 31 1.45 16.50 -0.42
N ILE A 32 1.54 16.34 -1.74
CA ILE A 32 0.68 17.05 -2.69
C ILE A 32 -0.74 16.50 -2.57
N THR A 33 -1.71 17.38 -2.32
CA THR A 33 -3.13 17.02 -2.33
C THR A 33 -3.61 16.80 -3.77
N TRP A 34 -3.90 15.54 -4.11
CA TRP A 34 -4.47 15.14 -5.38
C TRP A 34 -5.43 13.96 -5.15
N ASP A 35 -6.44 13.77 -6.00
CA ASP A 35 -7.42 12.68 -5.91
C ASP A 35 -6.85 11.33 -6.38
N SER A 36 -5.54 11.10 -6.24
CA SER A 36 -4.90 9.85 -6.62
C SER A 36 -4.59 8.99 -5.40
N LEU A 37 -4.50 7.69 -5.64
CA LEU A 37 -4.15 6.71 -4.62
C LEU A 37 -2.66 6.78 -4.19
N PHE A 38 -1.83 7.55 -4.90
CA PHE A 38 -0.37 7.74 -4.69
C PHE A 38 0.49 6.47 -4.74
N CYS A 39 -0.13 5.30 -4.82
CA CYS A 39 0.50 3.99 -4.81
C CYS A 39 -0.13 3.10 -5.90
N SER A 40 0.69 2.31 -6.57
CA SER A 40 0.26 1.26 -7.51
C SER A 40 1.03 -0.02 -7.23
N VAL A 41 0.35 -1.17 -7.32
CA VAL A 41 0.92 -2.47 -6.96
C VAL A 41 0.75 -3.48 -8.09
N ASN A 42 1.75 -4.33 -8.27
CA ASN A 42 1.65 -5.55 -9.06
C ASN A 42 2.32 -6.71 -8.30
N PRO A 43 2.20 -7.97 -8.76
CA PRO A 43 2.77 -9.13 -8.07
C PRO A 43 4.30 -9.15 -7.94
N LYS A 44 5.03 -8.19 -8.51
CA LYS A 44 6.49 -8.09 -8.45
C LYS A 44 6.97 -6.81 -7.76
N PHE A 45 6.24 -5.71 -7.89
CA PHE A 45 6.66 -4.38 -7.48
C PHE A 45 5.52 -3.56 -6.87
N VAL A 46 5.91 -2.63 -6.01
CA VAL A 46 5.08 -1.56 -5.47
C VAL A 46 5.71 -0.24 -5.88
N ALA A 47 4.90 0.67 -6.42
CA ALA A 47 5.33 2.00 -6.81
C ALA A 47 4.63 3.07 -5.97
N PHE A 48 5.38 4.08 -5.52
CA PHE A 48 4.87 5.21 -4.74
C PHE A 48 5.33 6.54 -5.33
N ILE A 49 4.46 7.54 -5.32
CA ILE A 49 4.86 8.92 -5.64
C ILE A 49 5.59 9.51 -4.43
N THR A 50 6.82 9.95 -4.63
CA THR A 50 7.69 10.46 -3.57
C THR A 50 7.77 11.98 -3.57
N LYS A 51 8.16 12.58 -2.45
CA LYS A 51 8.46 14.01 -2.39
C LYS A 51 9.69 14.35 -3.22
N GLY A 52 9.60 15.42 -4.00
CA GLY A 52 10.74 16.05 -4.66
C GLY A 52 10.33 16.91 -5.86
N ALA A 53 11.29 17.64 -6.40
CA ALA A 53 11.08 18.45 -7.60
C ALA A 53 10.96 17.57 -8.85
N GLY A 54 10.07 17.92 -9.78
CA GLY A 54 9.92 17.20 -11.05
C GLY A 54 9.08 15.92 -10.99
N GLY A 55 8.37 15.66 -9.89
CA GLY A 55 7.44 14.53 -9.75
C GLY A 55 8.14 13.16 -9.65
N PRO A 56 9.07 12.96 -8.71
CA PRO A 56 9.76 11.68 -8.57
C PRO A 56 8.83 10.59 -8.03
N PHE A 57 9.11 9.34 -8.39
CA PHE A 57 8.44 8.17 -7.86
C PHE A 57 9.46 7.06 -7.58
N MET A 58 9.11 6.16 -6.66
CA MET A 58 9.94 5.04 -6.25
C MET A 58 9.29 3.71 -6.62
N VAL A 59 10.09 2.74 -7.06
CA VAL A 59 9.65 1.36 -7.35
C VAL A 59 10.43 0.40 -6.45
N ILE A 60 9.73 -0.43 -5.69
CA ILE A 60 10.30 -1.37 -4.72
C ILE A 60 9.81 -2.78 -5.03
N PRO A 61 10.69 -3.80 -5.11
CA PRO A 61 10.26 -5.19 -5.23
C PRO A 61 9.40 -5.61 -4.03
N ILE A 62 8.33 -6.38 -4.25
CA ILE A 62 7.42 -6.81 -3.15
C ILE A 62 8.12 -7.63 -2.06
N ASN A 63 9.24 -8.29 -2.38
CA ASN A 63 10.04 -9.07 -1.44
C ASN A 63 11.00 -8.21 -0.59
N LYS A 64 11.15 -6.91 -0.89
CA LYS A 64 12.04 -6.00 -0.16
C LYS A 64 11.26 -5.28 0.94
N VAL A 65 11.26 -5.88 2.13
CA VAL A 65 10.59 -5.36 3.35
C VAL A 65 11.60 -4.75 4.32
N GLY A 66 11.12 -3.98 5.30
CA GLY A 66 11.95 -3.31 6.30
C GLY A 66 12.24 -1.85 5.95
N LEU A 67 13.41 -1.37 6.37
CA LEU A 67 13.85 0.00 6.14
C LEU A 67 14.30 0.17 4.69
N ILE A 68 13.62 1.03 3.94
CA ILE A 68 13.93 1.30 2.54
C ILE A 68 14.86 2.50 2.48
N LEU A 69 16.16 2.23 2.38
CA LEU A 69 17.13 3.28 2.08
C LEU A 69 17.04 3.67 0.61
N LEU A 70 16.79 4.96 0.41
CA LEU A 70 16.93 5.62 -0.86
C LEU A 70 18.44 5.80 -1.12
N ILE A 71 19.06 4.84 -1.81
CA ILE A 71 20.44 4.96 -2.28
C ILE A 71 20.38 5.68 -3.62
N PHE A 72 20.35 7.01 -3.59
CA PHE A 72 20.56 7.88 -4.74
C PHE A 72 21.81 8.71 -4.51
#